data_AF-A7NHG9-F1
#
_entry.id   AF-A7NHG9-F1
#
_cell.length_a   1.000
_cell.length_b   1.000
_cell.length_c   1.000
_cell.angle_alpha   90.00
_cell.angle_beta   90.00
_cell.angle_gamma   90.00
#
_symmetry.space_group_name_H-M   'P 1'
#
loop_
_entity.id
_entity.type
_entity.pdbx_description
1 polymer ?
#
loop_
_entity_poly.entity_id
_entity_poly.type
_entity_poly.pdbx_seq_one_letter_code
_entity_poly.pdbx_strand_id
1 'polypeptide(L)'
;MNLRSIARHQGWMWQTWYSVRWYRQVLLAIMIGSAAAVLCYRFRTLPMYYPGPGDFNWALDTATALFQGRDPYDFEASSLKVPYPLPVALFGLPFVALPKPLAAALFFGGSSGLLAYGILRANEPWRLSIFASFPYIYALMFAQWSPLIAAAWFFPALAPLLALVKPNIALPVALNRLTWTGVTLAGGTLLVSLLIYPSWPLRWLGMTREYQNITPLLTLPFGPFLALALLRWQDDRARLLLAMSVLPFRGVYDLVALWLIPRLSRHAFVLTALSWTVPLFDFGVGLQTRPAWSVPVLFLPALGCVLYDLCQERRHDAHSHAQ
;
A
#
# COMPACT_ATOMS: atom_id res chain seq x y z
N MET A 1 26.19 -48.86 4.29
CA MET A 1 25.05 -47.92 4.39
C MET A 1 24.99 -47.11 3.10
N ASN A 2 23.89 -47.21 2.33
CA ASN A 2 23.86 -46.84 0.91
C ASN A 2 23.58 -45.34 0.74
N LEU A 3 24.54 -44.57 0.19
CA LEU A 3 24.45 -43.12 -0.03
C LEU A 3 23.19 -42.69 -0.80
N ARG A 4 22.64 -43.57 -1.65
CA ARG A 4 21.38 -43.33 -2.38
C ARG A 4 20.13 -43.35 -1.50
N SER A 5 20.10 -44.05 -0.37
CA SER A 5 18.93 -44.03 0.55
C SER A 5 18.94 -42.78 1.43
N ILE A 6 20.13 -42.29 1.81
CA ILE A 6 20.30 -41.03 2.56
C ILE A 6 19.86 -39.84 1.70
N ALA A 7 20.26 -39.79 0.43
CA ALA A 7 19.86 -38.73 -0.49
C ALA A 7 18.34 -38.69 -0.76
N ARG A 8 17.68 -39.85 -0.86
CA ARG A 8 16.21 -39.92 -1.01
C ARG A 8 15.47 -39.48 0.26
N HIS A 9 15.95 -39.87 1.44
CA HIS A 9 15.35 -39.42 2.69
C HIS A 9 15.53 -37.91 2.92
N GLN A 10 16.69 -37.35 2.59
CA GLN A 10 16.91 -35.90 2.64
C GLN A 10 15.98 -35.16 1.66
N GLY A 11 15.88 -35.60 0.40
CA GLY A 11 14.98 -34.98 -0.57
C GLY A 11 13.51 -34.97 -0.14
N TRP A 12 13.04 -36.07 0.48
CA TRP A 12 11.68 -36.17 1.00
C TRP A 12 11.43 -35.25 2.20
N MET A 13 12.38 -35.17 3.14
CA MET A 13 12.29 -34.21 4.24
C MET A 13 12.25 -32.76 3.70
N TRP A 14 13.17 -32.37 2.82
CA TRP A 14 13.15 -31.02 2.26
C TRP A 14 11.81 -30.66 1.60
N GLN A 15 11.23 -31.55 0.78
CA GLN A 15 9.92 -31.33 0.15
C GLN A 15 8.80 -31.17 1.18
N THR A 16 8.71 -32.06 2.18
CA THR A 16 7.67 -31.97 3.23
C THR A 16 7.76 -30.69 4.05
N TRP A 17 8.97 -30.26 4.42
CA TRP A 17 9.19 -29.00 5.16
C TRP A 17 8.79 -27.77 4.35
N TYR A 18 9.11 -27.71 3.05
CA TYR A 18 8.66 -26.63 2.17
C TYR A 18 7.14 -26.61 2.02
N SER A 19 6.49 -27.77 1.85
CA SER A 19 5.04 -27.87 1.74
C SER A 19 4.33 -27.42 3.03
N VAL A 20 4.78 -27.88 4.20
CA VAL A 20 4.17 -27.48 5.49
C VAL A 20 4.31 -25.97 5.72
N ARG A 21 5.48 -25.41 5.41
CA ARG A 21 5.71 -23.96 5.49
C ARG A 21 4.78 -23.19 4.56
N TRP A 22 4.65 -23.63 3.31
CA TRP A 22 3.76 -23.01 2.34
C TRP A 22 2.30 -22.98 2.83
N TYR A 23 1.76 -24.12 3.26
CA TYR A 23 0.39 -24.20 3.75
C TYR A 23 0.16 -23.27 4.95
N ARG A 24 1.10 -23.22 5.90
CA ARG A 24 1.03 -22.30 7.04
C ARG A 24 0.97 -20.83 6.59
N GLN A 25 1.80 -20.43 5.63
CA GLN A 25 1.81 -19.06 5.12
C GLN A 25 0.49 -18.69 4.44
N VAL A 26 -0.05 -19.60 3.62
CA VAL A 26 -1.35 -19.42 2.96
C VAL A 26 -2.49 -19.34 3.97
N LEU A 27 -2.53 -20.25 4.95
CA LEU A 27 -3.54 -20.24 6.00
C LEU A 27 -3.53 -18.95 6.82
N LEU A 28 -2.35 -18.48 7.23
CA LEU A 28 -2.21 -17.21 7.97
C LEU A 28 -2.68 -16.01 7.13
N ALA A 29 -2.33 -15.98 5.84
CA ALA A 29 -2.78 -14.94 4.93
C ALA A 29 -4.31 -14.94 4.74
N ILE A 30 -4.92 -16.13 4.60
CA ILE A 30 -6.38 -16.28 4.53
C ILE A 30 -7.01 -15.78 5.83
N MET A 31 -6.51 -16.19 7.00
CA MET A 31 -7.06 -15.75 8.28
C MET A 31 -6.99 -14.23 8.45
N ILE A 32 -5.86 -13.61 8.12
CA ILE A 32 -5.70 -12.15 8.19
C ILE A 32 -6.64 -11.45 7.19
N GLY A 33 -6.70 -11.94 5.95
CA GLY A 33 -7.58 -11.40 4.92
C GLY A 33 -9.07 -11.51 5.28
N SER A 34 -9.50 -12.65 5.79
CA SER A 34 -10.87 -12.88 6.25
C SER A 34 -11.22 -12.01 7.47
N ALA A 35 -10.32 -11.89 8.45
CA ALA A 35 -10.52 -11.00 9.59
C ALA A 35 -10.66 -9.54 9.14
N ALA A 36 -9.80 -9.08 8.22
CA ALA A 36 -9.85 -7.75 7.63
C ALA A 36 -11.17 -7.52 6.86
N ALA A 37 -11.64 -8.52 6.08
CA ALA A 37 -12.92 -8.45 5.38
C ALA A 37 -14.09 -8.29 6.36
N VAL A 38 -14.15 -9.12 7.41
CA VAL A 38 -15.23 -9.08 8.40
C VAL A 38 -15.24 -7.73 9.12
N LEU A 39 -14.09 -7.24 9.57
CA LEU A 39 -13.99 -5.95 10.23
C LEU A 39 -14.36 -4.80 9.29
N CYS A 40 -13.86 -4.80 8.05
CA CYS A 40 -14.19 -3.80 7.05
C CYS A 40 -15.70 -3.80 6.77
N TYR A 41 -16.31 -4.97 6.56
CA TYR A 41 -17.76 -5.09 6.37
C TYR A 41 -18.54 -4.48 7.54
N ARG A 42 -18.15 -4.79 8.78
CA ARG A 42 -18.77 -4.21 9.98
C ARG A 42 -18.68 -2.70 9.96
N PHE A 43 -17.49 -2.11 9.78
CA PHE A 43 -17.35 -0.65 9.66
C PHE A 43 -18.20 -0.06 8.54
N ARG A 44 -18.30 -0.74 7.38
CA ARG A 44 -19.07 -0.27 6.23
C ARG A 44 -20.58 -0.42 6.34
N THR A 45 -21.06 -1.12 7.37
CA THR A 45 -22.48 -1.26 7.69
C THR A 45 -22.93 -0.39 8.86
N LEU A 46 -22.01 0.26 9.57
CA LEU A 46 -22.35 1.14 10.70
C LEU A 46 -23.02 2.44 10.22
N PRO A 47 -24.12 2.90 10.87
CA PRO A 47 -24.84 4.11 10.46
C PRO A 47 -23.99 5.38 10.43
N MET A 48 -22.99 5.48 11.31
CA MET A 48 -22.06 6.62 11.41
C MET A 48 -21.24 6.82 10.12
N TYR A 49 -20.97 5.75 9.40
CA TYR A 49 -20.25 5.78 8.13
C TYR A 49 -21.24 5.42 7.03
N TYR A 50 -22.12 6.37 6.65
CA TYR A 50 -23.14 6.23 5.59
C TYR A 50 -22.90 4.97 4.73
N PRO A 51 -23.71 3.91 4.89
CA PRO A 51 -23.35 2.57 4.44
C PRO A 51 -22.94 2.62 2.97
N GLY A 52 -21.70 2.24 2.71
CA GLY A 52 -21.04 2.58 1.46
C GLY A 52 -19.69 1.89 1.35
N PRO A 53 -19.08 1.83 0.16
CA PRO A 53 -17.90 1.02 -0.09
C PRO A 53 -16.59 1.75 0.27
N GLY A 54 -16.66 2.90 0.96
CA GLY A 54 -15.49 3.72 1.27
C GLY A 54 -14.79 4.21 0.01
N ASP A 55 -13.48 4.16 -0.01
CA ASP A 55 -12.64 4.58 -1.14
C ASP A 55 -12.76 3.64 -2.36
N PHE A 56 -13.16 2.39 -2.13
CA PHE A 56 -13.49 1.45 -3.21
C PHE A 56 -14.73 1.89 -4.02
N ASN A 57 -15.46 2.92 -3.57
CA ASN A 57 -16.54 3.54 -4.34
C ASN A 57 -16.07 4.02 -5.71
N TRP A 58 -14.84 4.55 -5.81
CA TRP A 58 -14.32 5.03 -7.08
C TRP A 58 -14.18 3.92 -8.13
N ALA A 59 -13.93 2.67 -7.73
CA ALA A 59 -13.93 1.54 -8.64
C ALA A 59 -15.36 1.15 -9.05
N LEU A 60 -16.23 0.97 -8.06
CA LEU A 60 -17.59 0.47 -8.26
C LEU A 60 -18.44 1.44 -9.06
N ASP A 61 -18.43 2.72 -8.72
CA ASP A 61 -19.27 3.72 -9.38
C ASP A 61 -18.77 4.00 -10.80
N THR A 62 -17.45 4.06 -11.01
CA THR A 62 -16.89 4.20 -12.37
C THR A 62 -17.26 3.00 -13.23
N ALA A 63 -17.12 1.77 -12.71
CA ALA A 63 -17.51 0.55 -13.43
C ALA A 63 -19.01 0.52 -13.73
N THR A 64 -19.84 0.89 -12.76
CA THR A 64 -21.31 0.91 -12.91
C THR A 64 -21.76 1.96 -13.92
N ALA A 65 -21.16 3.16 -13.89
CA ALA A 65 -21.46 4.23 -14.84
C ALA A 65 -21.14 3.79 -16.27
N LEU A 66 -19.95 3.20 -16.50
CA LEU A 66 -19.57 2.69 -17.81
C LEU A 66 -20.52 1.60 -18.31
N PHE A 67 -20.91 0.64 -17.46
CA PHE A 67 -21.89 -0.40 -17.83
C PHE A 67 -23.25 0.15 -18.24
N GLN A 68 -23.63 1.30 -17.71
CA GLN A 68 -24.91 1.94 -17.97
C GLN A 68 -24.82 3.00 -19.09
N GLY A 69 -23.68 3.10 -19.78
CA GLY A 69 -23.44 4.11 -20.80
C GLY A 69 -23.43 5.54 -20.26
N ARG A 70 -23.19 5.71 -18.96
CA ARG A 70 -23.10 7.02 -18.29
C ARG A 70 -21.65 7.46 -18.23
N ASP A 71 -21.45 8.78 -18.24
CA ASP A 71 -20.12 9.36 -18.07
C ASP A 71 -19.67 9.23 -16.60
N PRO A 72 -18.57 8.51 -16.29
CA PRO A 72 -18.09 8.32 -14.92
C PRO A 72 -17.55 9.60 -14.28
N TYR A 73 -17.34 10.67 -15.04
CA TYR A 73 -16.87 11.98 -14.57
C TYR A 73 -17.99 13.04 -14.56
N ASP A 74 -19.25 12.65 -14.74
CA ASP A 74 -20.41 13.55 -14.72
C ASP A 74 -20.85 13.90 -13.29
N PHE A 75 -19.96 14.59 -12.57
CA PHE A 75 -20.25 15.18 -11.27
C PHE A 75 -19.29 16.34 -10.99
N GLU A 76 -19.70 17.24 -10.10
CA GLU A 76 -18.87 18.36 -9.68
C GLU A 76 -17.75 17.87 -8.74
N ALA A 77 -16.50 18.15 -9.12
CA ALA A 77 -15.34 17.85 -8.29
C ALA A 77 -15.37 18.69 -7.02
N SER A 78 -15.01 18.09 -5.90
CA SER A 78 -14.81 18.80 -4.64
C SER A 78 -13.67 18.18 -3.87
N SER A 79 -13.22 18.84 -2.80
CA SER A 79 -12.17 18.28 -1.95
C SER A 79 -12.49 16.86 -1.50
N LEU A 80 -13.76 16.54 -1.21
CA LEU A 80 -14.22 15.21 -0.82
C LEU A 80 -14.52 14.26 -1.99
N LYS A 81 -14.61 14.78 -3.22
CA LYS A 81 -15.01 14.03 -4.42
C LYS A 81 -14.01 14.25 -5.55
N VAL A 82 -12.80 13.69 -5.39
CA VAL A 82 -11.80 13.65 -6.46
C VAL A 82 -11.73 12.21 -7.00
N PRO A 83 -12.09 11.96 -8.27
CA PRO A 83 -12.14 10.62 -8.83
C PRO A 83 -10.75 10.05 -9.09
N TYR A 84 -10.74 8.72 -9.25
CA TYR A 84 -9.57 8.01 -9.75
C TYR A 84 -9.56 8.01 -11.29
N PRO A 85 -8.38 7.83 -11.90
CA PRO A 85 -8.24 7.52 -13.32
C PRO A 85 -9.14 6.35 -13.74
N LEU A 86 -9.62 6.36 -14.98
CA LEU A 86 -10.54 5.37 -15.54
C LEU A 86 -10.09 3.90 -15.38
N PRO A 87 -8.78 3.55 -15.46
CA PRO A 87 -8.31 2.19 -15.16
C PRO A 87 -8.83 1.56 -13.87
N VAL A 88 -9.22 2.37 -12.87
CA VAL A 88 -9.86 1.90 -11.63
C VAL A 88 -11.11 1.05 -11.88
N ALA A 89 -11.85 1.31 -12.97
CA ALA A 89 -13.09 0.62 -13.30
C ALA A 89 -12.88 -0.89 -13.42
N LEU A 90 -11.75 -1.33 -13.99
CA LEU A 90 -11.44 -2.74 -14.21
C LEU A 90 -11.37 -3.53 -12.90
N PHE A 91 -10.97 -2.89 -11.81
CA PHE A 91 -10.96 -3.48 -10.47
C PHE A 91 -12.36 -3.51 -9.84
N GLY A 92 -13.26 -2.63 -10.26
CA GLY A 92 -14.66 -2.60 -9.83
C GLY A 92 -15.51 -3.65 -10.53
N LEU A 93 -15.22 -3.97 -11.80
CA LEU A 93 -16.02 -4.89 -12.63
C LEU A 93 -16.41 -6.21 -11.92
N PRO A 94 -15.49 -6.94 -11.24
CA PRO A 94 -15.84 -8.22 -10.60
C PRO A 94 -16.83 -8.07 -9.44
N PHE A 95 -17.07 -6.86 -8.96
CA PHE A 95 -17.83 -6.57 -7.74
C PHE A 95 -19.11 -5.77 -7.98
N VAL A 96 -19.40 -5.32 -9.22
CA VAL A 96 -20.56 -4.48 -9.53
C VAL A 96 -21.89 -5.11 -9.12
N ALA A 97 -21.99 -6.44 -9.21
CA ALA A 97 -23.20 -7.17 -8.83
C ALA A 97 -23.40 -7.34 -7.31
N LEU A 98 -22.40 -6.99 -6.50
CA LEU A 98 -22.45 -7.19 -5.05
C LEU A 98 -22.95 -5.94 -4.32
N PRO A 99 -23.56 -6.10 -3.13
CA PRO A 99 -23.82 -4.98 -2.24
C PRO A 99 -22.53 -4.21 -1.95
N LYS A 100 -22.57 -2.87 -2.06
CA LYS A 100 -21.38 -2.01 -1.92
C LYS A 100 -20.52 -2.31 -0.66
N PRO A 101 -21.09 -2.48 0.55
CA PRO A 101 -20.28 -2.85 1.73
C PRO A 101 -19.57 -4.20 1.60
N LEU A 102 -20.22 -5.19 0.97
CA LEU A 102 -19.64 -6.51 0.74
C LEU A 102 -18.51 -6.45 -0.29
N ALA A 103 -18.70 -5.72 -1.39
CA ALA A 103 -17.69 -5.48 -2.40
C ALA A 103 -16.40 -4.87 -1.80
N ALA A 104 -16.57 -3.81 -1.00
CA ALA A 104 -15.46 -3.17 -0.29
C ALA A 104 -14.76 -4.11 0.69
N ALA A 105 -15.52 -4.91 1.45
CA ALA A 105 -14.97 -5.87 2.39
C ALA A 105 -14.14 -6.97 1.71
N LEU A 106 -14.63 -7.51 0.59
CA LEU A 106 -13.91 -8.53 -0.18
C LEU A 106 -12.66 -7.95 -0.84
N PHE A 107 -12.75 -6.75 -1.42
CA PHE A 107 -11.59 -6.05 -1.97
C PHE A 107 -10.53 -5.80 -0.90
N PHE A 108 -10.92 -5.22 0.24
CA PHE A 108 -10.00 -4.88 1.32
C PHE A 108 -9.40 -6.14 1.94
N GLY A 109 -10.21 -7.16 2.25
CA GLY A 109 -9.75 -8.42 2.80
C GLY A 109 -8.82 -9.19 1.86
N GLY A 110 -9.13 -9.25 0.57
CA GLY A 110 -8.26 -9.83 -0.45
C GLY A 110 -6.91 -9.10 -0.53
N SER A 111 -6.94 -7.77 -0.51
CA SER A 111 -5.74 -6.92 -0.50
C SER A 111 -4.86 -7.18 0.73
N SER A 112 -5.47 -7.27 1.91
CA SER A 112 -4.77 -7.56 3.17
C SER A 112 -4.22 -8.99 3.22
N GLY A 113 -4.97 -9.98 2.72
CA GLY A 113 -4.51 -11.35 2.60
C GLY A 113 -3.31 -11.47 1.65
N LEU A 114 -3.35 -10.78 0.50
CA LEU A 114 -2.25 -10.74 -0.44
C LEU A 114 -0.99 -10.10 0.19
N LEU A 115 -1.15 -8.98 0.91
CA LEU A 115 -0.06 -8.34 1.64
C LEU A 115 0.54 -9.27 2.70
N ALA A 116 -0.29 -9.92 3.52
CA ALA A 116 0.15 -10.86 4.56
C ALA A 116 0.92 -12.02 3.94
N TYR A 117 0.40 -12.59 2.85
CA TYR A 117 1.05 -13.66 2.10
C TYR A 117 2.40 -13.22 1.55
N GLY A 118 2.50 -12.01 0.96
CA GLY A 118 3.75 -11.43 0.48
C GLY A 118 4.81 -11.30 1.57
N ILE A 119 4.43 -10.74 2.73
CA ILE A 119 5.30 -10.60 3.92
C ILE A 119 5.81 -11.97 4.41
N LEU A 120 4.90 -12.93 4.54
CA LEU A 120 5.21 -14.26 5.04
C LEU A 120 6.13 -15.02 4.07
N ARG A 121 5.89 -14.90 2.76
CA ARG A 121 6.74 -15.47 1.70
C ARG A 121 8.13 -14.84 1.68
N ALA A 122 8.23 -13.54 1.94
CA ALA A 122 9.51 -12.83 2.03
C ALA A 122 10.32 -13.18 3.30
N ASN A 123 9.77 -14.00 4.20
CA ASN A 123 10.39 -14.39 5.47
C ASN A 123 10.61 -13.19 6.42
N GLU A 124 9.70 -12.21 6.40
CA GLU A 124 9.77 -11.00 7.22
C GLU A 124 8.58 -10.89 8.19
N PRO A 125 8.29 -11.90 9.03
CA PRO A 125 7.04 -11.98 9.80
C PRO A 125 6.84 -10.81 10.78
N TRP A 126 7.91 -10.14 11.21
CA TRP A 126 7.78 -8.93 12.04
C TRP A 126 7.03 -7.80 11.34
N ARG A 127 7.02 -7.76 10.00
CA ARG A 127 6.25 -6.77 9.24
C ARG A 127 4.75 -6.95 9.36
N LEU A 128 4.27 -8.08 9.87
CA LEU A 128 2.85 -8.25 10.19
C LEU A 128 2.38 -7.21 11.22
N SER A 129 3.28 -6.53 11.94
CA SER A 129 2.94 -5.36 12.76
C SER A 129 2.23 -4.26 11.96
N ILE A 130 2.39 -4.21 10.63
CA ILE A 130 1.66 -3.31 9.73
C ILE A 130 0.15 -3.38 9.93
N PHE A 131 -0.38 -4.58 10.19
CA PHE A 131 -1.81 -4.83 10.40
C PHE A 131 -2.34 -4.25 11.72
N ALA A 132 -1.44 -3.90 12.65
CA ALA A 132 -1.74 -3.22 13.89
C ALA A 132 -1.39 -1.72 13.84
N SER A 133 -0.95 -1.20 12.69
CA SER A 133 -0.61 0.22 12.55
C SER A 133 -1.85 1.08 12.35
N PHE A 134 -1.80 2.33 12.83
CA PHE A 134 -2.91 3.25 12.65
C PHE A 134 -3.23 3.51 11.16
N PRO A 135 -2.25 3.73 10.23
CA PRO A 135 -2.51 3.79 8.80
C PRO A 135 -3.30 2.61 8.25
N TYR A 136 -3.00 1.39 8.68
CA TYR A 136 -3.72 0.20 8.23
C TYR A 136 -5.15 0.14 8.79
N ILE A 137 -5.34 0.42 10.09
CA ILE A 137 -6.66 0.45 10.70
C ILE A 137 -7.53 1.55 10.06
N TYR A 138 -6.94 2.71 9.80
CA TYR A 138 -7.62 3.80 9.11
C TYR A 138 -7.94 3.41 7.66
N ALA A 139 -7.02 2.76 6.95
CA ALA A 139 -7.29 2.20 5.62
C ALA A 139 -8.46 1.20 5.64
N LEU A 140 -8.56 0.37 6.67
CA LEU A 140 -9.63 -0.63 6.86
C LEU A 140 -11.00 0.03 7.02
N MET A 141 -11.10 1.07 7.84
CA MET A 141 -12.35 1.80 8.07
C MET A 141 -12.91 2.44 6.79
N PHE A 142 -12.02 2.85 5.88
CA PHE A 142 -12.36 3.52 4.62
C PHE A 142 -12.19 2.64 3.39
N ALA A 143 -11.95 1.33 3.54
CA ALA A 143 -11.73 0.39 2.43
C ALA A 143 -10.72 0.91 1.38
N GLN A 144 -9.60 1.43 1.85
CA GLN A 144 -8.55 2.07 1.04
C GLN A 144 -7.71 1.05 0.26
N TRP A 145 -7.06 1.54 -0.80
CA TRP A 145 -6.19 0.77 -1.70
C TRP A 145 -4.81 0.45 -1.13
N SER A 146 -4.45 1.09 -0.02
CA SER A 146 -3.10 1.08 0.54
C SER A 146 -2.54 -0.32 0.85
N PRO A 147 -3.33 -1.31 1.36
CA PRO A 147 -2.83 -2.66 1.53
C PRO A 147 -2.47 -3.35 0.20
N LEU A 148 -3.26 -3.14 -0.86
CA LEU A 148 -2.98 -3.70 -2.19
C LEU A 148 -1.73 -3.08 -2.79
N ILE A 149 -1.57 -1.77 -2.64
CA ILE A 149 -0.39 -1.03 -3.09
C ILE A 149 0.85 -1.48 -2.33
N ALA A 150 0.77 -1.66 -1.01
CA ALA A 150 1.86 -2.23 -0.23
C ALA A 150 2.16 -3.68 -0.65
N ALA A 151 1.14 -4.49 -0.98
CA ALA A 151 1.33 -5.85 -1.46
C ALA A 151 2.11 -5.90 -2.77
N ALA A 152 1.95 -4.90 -3.65
CA ALA A 152 2.68 -4.81 -4.92
C ALA A 152 4.20 -4.74 -4.75
N TRP A 153 4.71 -4.42 -3.55
CA TRP A 153 6.12 -4.58 -3.22
C TRP A 153 6.62 -6.02 -3.35
N PHE A 154 5.78 -6.99 -2.99
CA PHE A 154 6.07 -8.43 -3.05
C PHE A 154 5.57 -9.08 -4.35
N PHE A 155 4.68 -8.40 -5.08
CA PHE A 155 4.14 -8.83 -6.37
C PHE A 155 4.41 -7.77 -7.43
N PRO A 156 5.64 -7.68 -7.97
CA PRO A 156 6.06 -6.57 -8.84
C PRO A 156 5.23 -6.39 -10.12
N ALA A 157 4.54 -7.43 -10.58
CA ALA A 157 3.61 -7.32 -11.71
C ALA A 157 2.43 -6.36 -11.43
N LEU A 158 2.04 -6.18 -10.16
CA LEU A 158 0.97 -5.27 -9.77
C LEU A 158 1.42 -3.81 -9.69
N ALA A 159 2.72 -3.55 -9.47
CA ALA A 159 3.16 -2.22 -9.08
C ALA A 159 2.94 -1.16 -10.18
N PRO A 160 3.33 -1.38 -11.47
CA PRO A 160 3.03 -0.44 -12.55
C PRO A 160 1.52 -0.30 -12.81
N LEU A 161 0.76 -1.37 -12.65
CA LEU A 161 -0.69 -1.38 -12.86
C LEU A 161 -1.40 -0.48 -11.84
N LEU A 162 -1.05 -0.59 -10.56
CA LEU A 162 -1.65 0.23 -9.50
C LEU A 162 -1.25 1.71 -9.60
N ALA A 163 -0.10 2.02 -10.23
CA ALA A 163 0.28 3.40 -10.52
C ALA A 163 -0.71 4.10 -11.49
N LEU A 164 -1.43 3.34 -12.33
CA LEU A 164 -2.51 3.89 -13.16
C LEU A 164 -3.79 4.15 -12.37
N VAL A 165 -3.98 3.49 -11.23
CA VAL A 165 -5.22 3.58 -10.43
C VAL A 165 -5.11 4.67 -9.37
N LYS A 166 -3.99 4.71 -8.65
CA LYS A 166 -3.78 5.68 -7.57
C LYS A 166 -2.34 6.21 -7.62
N PRO A 167 -2.02 7.05 -8.62
CA PRO A 167 -0.63 7.38 -8.99
C PRO A 167 0.16 7.95 -7.83
N ASN A 168 -0.46 8.81 -7.03
CA ASN A 168 0.20 9.56 -5.97
C ASN A 168 0.82 8.66 -4.87
N ILE A 169 0.24 7.48 -4.60
CA ILE A 169 0.77 6.56 -3.58
C ILE A 169 1.26 5.21 -4.12
N ALA A 170 0.84 4.83 -5.33
CA ALA A 170 1.33 3.61 -5.98
C ALA A 170 2.62 3.83 -6.79
N LEU A 171 2.86 5.03 -7.33
CA LEU A 171 4.08 5.34 -8.06
C LEU A 171 5.37 5.16 -7.23
N PRO A 172 5.44 5.53 -5.93
CA PRO A 172 6.61 5.22 -5.09
C PRO A 172 6.99 3.73 -5.07
N VAL A 173 5.99 2.84 -5.01
CA VAL A 173 6.20 1.39 -5.02
C VAL A 173 6.60 0.94 -6.42
N ALA A 174 5.92 1.43 -7.46
CA ALA A 174 6.19 1.08 -8.85
C ALA A 174 7.62 1.42 -9.28
N LEU A 175 8.12 2.61 -8.95
CA LEU A 175 9.49 3.04 -9.28
C LEU A 175 10.58 2.13 -8.70
N ASN A 176 10.27 1.38 -7.63
CA ASN A 176 11.19 0.44 -7.00
C ASN A 176 10.98 -1.02 -7.42
N ARG A 177 9.88 -1.32 -8.13
CA ARG A 177 9.44 -2.69 -8.44
C ARG A 177 8.95 -2.82 -9.89
N LEU A 178 9.56 -2.08 -10.82
CA LEU A 178 9.26 -2.21 -12.24
C LEU A 178 9.65 -3.61 -12.75
N THR A 179 8.73 -4.23 -13.48
CA THR A 179 8.98 -5.47 -14.24
C THR A 179 8.33 -5.35 -15.60
N TRP A 180 8.89 -6.02 -16.61
CA TRP A 180 8.32 -6.03 -17.96
C TRP A 180 6.89 -6.56 -17.99
N THR A 181 6.61 -7.61 -17.21
CA THR A 181 5.25 -8.13 -17.05
C THR A 181 4.30 -7.06 -16.49
N GLY A 182 4.70 -6.36 -15.42
CA GLY A 182 3.87 -5.30 -14.85
C GLY A 182 3.68 -4.11 -15.79
N VAL A 183 4.72 -3.69 -16.51
CA VAL A 183 4.64 -2.62 -17.52
C VAL A 183 3.73 -3.03 -18.68
N THR A 184 3.80 -4.28 -19.13
CA THR A 184 2.92 -4.80 -20.20
C THR A 184 1.47 -4.83 -19.76
N LEU A 185 1.19 -5.29 -18.54
CA LEU A 185 -0.16 -5.28 -17.98
C LEU A 185 -0.69 -3.86 -17.82
N ALA A 186 0.10 -2.94 -17.27
CA ALA A 186 -0.27 -1.53 -17.15
C ALA A 186 -0.52 -0.89 -18.52
N GLY A 187 0.37 -1.13 -19.50
CA GLY A 187 0.23 -0.64 -20.87
C GLY A 187 -1.05 -1.15 -21.54
N GLY A 188 -1.35 -2.45 -21.39
CA GLY A 188 -2.59 -3.04 -21.88
C GLY A 188 -3.84 -2.45 -21.22
N THR A 189 -3.82 -2.29 -19.90
CA THR A 189 -4.91 -1.63 -19.14
C THR A 189 -5.11 -0.18 -19.56
N LEU A 190 -4.02 0.57 -19.76
CA LEU A 190 -4.07 1.95 -20.23
C LEU A 190 -4.65 2.03 -21.64
N LEU A 191 -4.23 1.13 -22.54
CA LEU A 191 -4.78 1.07 -23.89
C LEU A 191 -6.28 0.78 -23.87
N VAL A 192 -6.71 -0.23 -23.11
CA VAL A 192 -8.13 -0.58 -22.97
C VAL A 192 -8.93 0.58 -22.39
N SER A 193 -8.40 1.29 -21.37
CA SER A 193 -9.11 2.43 -20.79
C SER A 193 -9.26 3.59 -21.77
N LEU A 194 -8.25 3.86 -22.60
CA LEU A 194 -8.31 4.86 -23.67
C LEU A 194 -9.25 4.45 -24.80
N LEU A 195 -9.38 3.16 -25.11
CA LEU A 195 -10.36 2.68 -26.08
C LEU A 195 -11.80 2.83 -25.57
N ILE A 196 -12.02 2.65 -24.27
CA ILE A 196 -13.34 2.79 -23.64
C ILE A 196 -13.76 4.26 -23.56
N TYR A 197 -12.88 5.16 -23.11
CA TYR A 197 -13.19 6.58 -22.95
C TYR A 197 -11.96 7.44 -23.30
N PRO A 198 -11.73 7.79 -24.58
CA PRO A 198 -10.47 8.40 -25.03
C PRO A 198 -10.08 9.71 -24.34
N SER A 199 -11.06 10.52 -23.93
CA SER A 199 -10.84 11.82 -23.29
C SER A 199 -10.68 11.74 -21.77
N TRP A 200 -10.70 10.53 -21.17
CA TRP A 200 -10.64 10.36 -19.72
C TRP A 200 -9.41 11.01 -19.08
N PRO A 201 -8.18 11.00 -19.67
CA PRO A 201 -7.02 11.60 -19.00
C PRO A 201 -7.20 13.09 -18.78
N LEU A 202 -7.76 13.80 -19.77
CA LEU A 202 -8.01 15.25 -19.69
C LEU A 202 -9.15 15.55 -18.72
N ARG A 203 -10.23 14.75 -18.74
CA ARG A 203 -11.36 14.86 -17.81
C ARG A 203 -10.88 14.68 -16.37
N TRP A 204 -10.14 13.61 -16.10
CA TRP A 204 -9.58 13.31 -14.79
C TRP A 204 -8.63 14.41 -14.29
N LEU A 205 -7.67 14.85 -15.11
CA LEU A 205 -6.75 15.95 -14.76
C LEU A 205 -7.49 17.26 -14.45
N GLY A 206 -8.61 17.52 -15.13
CA GLY A 206 -9.47 18.66 -14.81
C GLY A 206 -10.07 18.61 -13.40
N MET A 207 -10.31 17.41 -12.87
CA MET A 207 -10.95 17.17 -11.57
C MET A 207 -9.96 17.07 -10.41
N THR A 208 -8.65 16.96 -10.66
CA THR A 208 -7.64 16.83 -9.59
C THR A 208 -7.31 18.15 -8.88
N ARG A 209 -7.81 19.30 -9.36
CA ARG A 209 -7.48 20.63 -8.80
C ARG A 209 -7.91 20.78 -7.34
N GLU A 210 -9.02 20.15 -6.97
CA GLU A 210 -9.57 20.18 -5.61
C GLU A 210 -8.89 19.18 -4.65
N TYR A 211 -7.89 18.43 -5.12
CA TYR A 211 -7.25 17.39 -4.33
C TYR A 211 -6.41 17.96 -3.20
N GLN A 212 -6.96 17.91 -1.98
CA GLN A 212 -6.23 18.24 -0.77
C GLN A 212 -5.14 17.20 -0.52
N ASN A 213 -3.91 17.69 -0.38
CA ASN A 213 -2.74 16.85 -0.18
C ASN A 213 -1.67 17.56 0.64
N ILE A 214 -0.71 16.77 1.10
CA ILE A 214 0.57 17.26 1.58
C ILE A 214 1.71 16.54 0.87
N THR A 215 2.82 17.25 0.68
CA THR A 215 4.07 16.69 0.16
C THR A 215 5.08 16.64 1.31
N PRO A 216 5.42 15.47 1.87
CA PRO A 216 6.25 15.36 3.07
C PRO A 216 7.54 16.17 3.02
N LEU A 217 8.26 16.11 1.91
CA LEU A 217 9.54 16.79 1.72
C LEU A 217 9.42 18.32 1.87
N LEU A 218 8.26 18.88 1.51
CA LEU A 218 7.98 20.31 1.55
C LEU A 218 7.31 20.76 2.87
N THR A 219 7.04 19.84 3.79
CA THR A 219 6.38 20.14 5.07
C THR A 219 7.40 20.68 6.08
N LEU A 220 7.50 21.99 6.23
CA LEU A 220 8.41 22.62 7.18
C LEU A 220 7.98 22.43 8.65
N PRO A 221 8.93 22.36 9.61
CA PRO A 221 10.39 22.43 9.42
C PRO A 221 11.03 21.05 9.11
N PHE A 222 10.29 19.95 9.24
CA PHE A 222 10.85 18.60 9.30
C PHE A 222 11.09 17.94 7.93
N GLY A 223 10.30 18.31 6.93
CA GLY A 223 10.28 17.73 5.59
C GLY A 223 11.64 17.68 4.89
N PRO A 224 12.43 18.77 4.87
CA PRO A 224 13.72 18.80 4.18
C PRO A 224 14.71 17.72 4.66
N PHE A 225 14.63 17.28 5.92
CA PHE A 225 15.48 16.20 6.44
C PHE A 225 15.25 14.87 5.71
N LEU A 226 14.08 14.66 5.08
CA LEU A 226 13.79 13.46 4.30
C LEU A 226 14.71 13.32 3.08
N ALA A 227 15.31 14.41 2.60
CA ALA A 227 16.33 14.37 1.55
C ALA A 227 17.58 13.58 1.97
N LEU A 228 17.83 13.38 3.28
CA LEU A 228 18.93 12.55 3.78
C LEU A 228 18.79 11.08 3.36
N ALA A 229 17.61 10.63 2.92
CA ALA A 229 17.44 9.31 2.30
C ALA A 229 18.32 9.14 1.04
N LEU A 230 18.70 10.23 0.36
CA LEU A 230 19.61 10.21 -0.79
C LEU A 230 21.00 9.65 -0.45
N LEU A 231 21.44 9.76 0.81
CA LEU A 231 22.70 9.15 1.27
C LEU A 231 22.73 7.63 1.07
N ARG A 232 21.55 7.01 0.94
CA ARG A 232 21.35 5.59 0.67
C ARG A 232 20.63 5.34 -0.66
N TRP A 233 20.86 6.15 -1.70
CA TRP A 233 20.14 6.02 -2.98
C TRP A 233 20.17 4.62 -3.63
N GLN A 234 21.21 3.82 -3.38
CA GLN A 234 21.30 2.44 -3.88
C GLN A 234 20.35 1.47 -3.14
N ASP A 235 19.84 1.84 -1.98
CA ASP A 235 18.89 1.05 -1.18
C ASP A 235 17.45 1.26 -1.69
N ASP A 236 16.75 0.17 -2.00
CA ASP A 236 15.37 0.20 -2.48
C ASP A 236 14.40 0.82 -1.46
N ARG A 237 14.64 0.65 -0.17
CA ARG A 237 13.81 1.23 0.90
C ARG A 237 14.06 2.72 1.08
N ALA A 238 15.29 3.18 0.86
CA ALA A 238 15.61 4.60 0.87
C ALA A 238 14.98 5.32 -0.32
N ARG A 239 15.01 4.70 -1.51
CA ARG A 239 14.31 5.19 -2.70
C ARG A 239 12.80 5.19 -2.51
N LEU A 240 12.23 4.16 -1.90
CA LEU A 240 10.80 4.13 -1.55
C LEU A 240 10.46 5.30 -0.62
N LEU A 241 11.21 5.49 0.47
CA LEU A 241 11.01 6.61 1.41
C LEU A 241 11.08 7.96 0.69
N LEU A 242 12.11 8.17 -0.14
CA LEU A 242 12.26 9.42 -0.87
C LEU A 242 11.10 9.65 -1.85
N ALA A 243 10.71 8.62 -2.62
CA ALA A 243 9.60 8.73 -3.56
C ALA A 243 8.27 9.02 -2.83
N MET A 244 8.02 8.36 -1.70
CA MET A 244 6.87 8.69 -0.83
C MET A 244 6.97 10.08 -0.22
N SER A 245 8.18 10.64 -0.09
CA SER A 245 8.40 11.99 0.47
C SER A 245 8.16 13.10 -0.56
N VAL A 246 8.44 12.82 -1.83
CA VAL A 246 8.29 13.75 -2.96
C VAL A 246 6.86 13.76 -3.51
N LEU A 247 6.18 12.62 -3.47
CA LEU A 247 4.83 12.52 -4.01
C LEU A 247 3.76 12.89 -2.98
N PRO A 248 2.70 13.59 -3.41
CA PRO A 248 1.66 14.04 -2.50
C PRO A 248 0.79 12.88 -2.01
N PHE A 249 0.36 12.95 -0.76
CA PHE A 249 -0.64 12.03 -0.22
C PHE A 249 -1.71 12.80 0.55
N ARG A 250 -2.87 12.18 0.77
CA ARG A 250 -4.03 12.86 1.32
C ARG A 250 -4.25 12.52 2.78
N GLY A 251 -4.20 11.24 3.11
CA GLY A 251 -4.55 10.76 4.43
C GLY A 251 -3.50 9.83 5.00
N VAL A 252 -3.49 9.69 6.32
CA VAL A 252 -2.60 8.76 7.02
C VAL A 252 -2.79 7.31 6.54
N TYR A 253 -3.98 6.97 6.03
CA TYR A 253 -4.26 5.67 5.40
C TYR A 253 -3.40 5.40 4.16
N ASP A 254 -2.85 6.40 3.49
CA ASP A 254 -2.00 6.25 2.31
C ASP A 254 -0.58 5.77 2.67
N LEU A 255 -0.22 5.84 3.96
CA LEU A 255 1.16 5.65 4.44
C LEU A 255 1.51 4.20 4.80
N VAL A 256 0.62 3.24 4.52
CA VAL A 256 0.85 1.81 4.80
C VAL A 256 2.19 1.32 4.22
N ALA A 257 2.60 1.82 3.05
CA ALA A 257 3.87 1.45 2.44
C ALA A 257 5.12 1.86 3.24
N LEU A 258 5.03 2.78 4.22
CA LEU A 258 6.17 3.11 5.10
C LEU A 258 6.64 1.91 5.93
N TRP A 259 5.77 0.95 6.25
CA TRP A 259 6.13 -0.29 6.95
C TRP A 259 6.95 -1.27 6.09
N LEU A 260 7.10 -0.98 4.80
CA LEU A 260 8.04 -1.68 3.94
C LEU A 260 9.48 -1.22 4.17
N ILE A 261 9.73 -0.10 4.86
CA ILE A 261 11.08 0.46 5.08
C ILE A 261 11.86 -0.27 6.19
N PRO A 262 11.33 -0.50 7.41
CA PRO A 262 12.09 -1.09 8.51
C PRO A 262 12.69 -2.47 8.19
N ARG A 263 14.00 -2.69 8.30
CA ARG A 263 14.62 -4.02 8.12
C ARG A 263 14.59 -4.89 9.38
N LEU A 264 14.45 -4.25 10.55
CA LEU A 264 14.49 -4.89 11.86
C LEU A 264 13.12 -4.90 12.52
N SER A 265 12.84 -5.94 13.32
CA SER A 265 11.58 -6.08 14.06
C SER A 265 11.30 -4.90 14.97
N ARG A 266 12.30 -4.49 15.78
CA ARG A 266 12.19 -3.33 16.68
C ARG A 266 11.78 -2.04 15.95
N HIS A 267 12.32 -1.81 14.75
CA HIS A 267 12.00 -0.61 13.97
C HIS A 267 10.55 -0.66 13.47
N ALA A 268 10.08 -1.82 13.02
CA ALA A 268 8.68 -2.01 12.61
C ALA A 268 7.70 -1.82 13.79
N PHE A 269 8.02 -2.36 14.97
CA PHE A 269 7.19 -2.20 16.16
C PHE A 269 7.17 -0.76 16.68
N VAL A 270 8.33 -0.09 16.72
CA VAL A 270 8.42 1.33 17.10
C VAL A 270 7.59 2.19 16.15
N LEU A 271 7.73 1.99 14.83
CA LEU A 271 6.92 2.72 13.84
C LEU A 271 5.42 2.46 14.01
N THR A 272 5.06 1.21 14.33
CA THR A 272 3.66 0.82 14.62
C THR A 272 3.14 1.57 15.86
N ALA A 273 3.89 1.56 16.96
CA ALA A 273 3.51 2.27 18.19
C ALA A 273 3.40 3.78 17.97
N LEU A 274 4.37 4.40 17.29
CA LEU A 274 4.36 5.82 16.97
C LEU A 274 3.16 6.20 16.10
N SER A 275 2.71 5.32 15.21
CA SER A 275 1.57 5.63 14.34
C SER A 275 0.27 5.90 15.08
N TRP A 276 0.11 5.35 16.30
CA TRP A 276 -1.06 5.59 17.13
C TRP A 276 -1.08 6.96 17.81
N THR A 277 0.01 7.73 17.75
CA THR A 277 0.01 9.12 18.23
C THR A 277 -0.53 10.09 17.18
N VAL A 278 -0.54 9.72 15.89
CA VAL A 278 -1.07 10.57 14.81
C VAL A 278 -2.52 11.02 15.06
N PRO A 279 -3.46 10.14 15.46
CA PRO A 279 -4.79 10.54 15.92
C PRO A 279 -4.80 11.67 16.95
N LEU A 280 -3.88 11.68 17.91
CA LEU A 280 -3.88 12.65 19.00
C LEU A 280 -3.65 14.09 18.50
N PHE A 281 -2.99 14.23 17.35
CA PHE A 281 -2.72 15.52 16.73
C PHE A 281 -3.73 15.89 15.64
N ASP A 282 -4.43 14.90 15.08
CA ASP A 282 -5.43 15.09 14.01
C ASP A 282 -6.88 15.20 14.55
N PHE A 283 -7.19 14.63 15.73
CA PHE A 283 -8.50 14.75 16.40
C PHE A 283 -8.63 16.08 17.17
N GLY A 284 -8.77 17.19 16.43
CA GLY A 284 -9.06 18.50 17.02
C GLY A 284 -9.53 19.58 16.04
N VAL A 285 -9.36 19.36 14.72
CA VAL A 285 -9.59 20.40 13.70
C VAL A 285 -10.46 19.89 12.53
N GLY A 286 -11.15 18.76 12.73
CA GLY A 286 -11.93 18.05 11.72
C GLY A 286 -11.08 17.08 10.90
N LEU A 287 -11.67 15.95 10.47
CA LEU A 287 -11.04 14.87 9.69
C LEU A 287 -10.45 15.30 8.32
N GLN A 288 -10.39 16.61 8.04
CA GLN A 288 -9.89 17.21 6.81
C GLN A 288 -8.56 17.96 6.97
N THR A 289 -8.00 18.08 8.17
CA THR A 289 -6.72 18.79 8.34
C THR A 289 -5.52 17.90 8.04
N ARG A 290 -4.84 18.27 6.95
CA ARG A 290 -3.46 17.97 6.54
C ARG A 290 -2.67 17.16 7.59
N PRO A 291 -2.32 15.89 7.33
CA PRO A 291 -1.60 15.03 8.27
C PRO A 291 -0.11 15.42 8.37
N ALA A 292 0.21 16.71 8.54
CA ALA A 292 1.57 17.22 8.59
C ALA A 292 2.37 16.57 9.72
N TRP A 293 1.70 16.21 10.82
CA TRP A 293 2.28 15.47 11.95
C TRP A 293 2.75 14.06 11.58
N SER A 294 2.24 13.47 10.50
CA SER A 294 2.80 12.21 9.99
C SER A 294 4.26 12.36 9.54
N VAL A 295 4.73 13.57 9.21
CA VAL A 295 6.13 13.79 8.84
C VAL A 295 7.07 13.53 10.02
N PRO A 296 6.98 14.27 11.15
CA PRO A 296 7.82 13.99 12.31
C PRO A 296 7.50 12.65 12.99
N VAL A 297 6.26 12.16 12.93
CA VAL A 297 5.85 10.93 13.65
C VAL A 297 6.09 9.64 12.85
N LEU A 298 6.04 9.68 11.52
CA LEU A 298 6.17 8.47 10.68
C LEU A 298 7.33 8.56 9.69
N PHE A 299 7.46 9.64 8.94
CA PHE A 299 8.51 9.77 7.94
C PHE A 299 9.91 9.91 8.58
N LEU A 300 10.08 10.74 9.61
CA LEU A 300 11.37 10.88 10.29
C LEU A 300 11.83 9.59 10.99
N PRO A 301 10.97 8.83 11.70
CA PRO A 301 11.36 7.52 12.22
C PRO A 301 11.70 6.51 11.12
N ALA A 302 10.99 6.53 9.98
CA ALA A 302 11.33 5.70 8.84
C ALA A 302 12.70 6.09 8.23
N LEU A 303 13.01 7.39 8.16
CA LEU A 303 14.34 7.89 7.79
C LEU A 303 15.40 7.41 8.79
N GLY A 304 15.10 7.49 10.09
CA GLY A 304 15.96 6.97 11.15
C GLY A 304 16.31 5.50 10.95
N CYS A 305 15.37 4.68 10.47
CA CYS A 305 15.64 3.28 10.12
C CYS A 305 16.68 3.16 9.00
N VAL A 306 16.52 3.94 7.92
CA VAL A 306 17.43 3.93 6.76
C VAL A 306 18.84 4.40 7.16
N LEU A 307 18.94 5.46 7.98
CA LEU A 307 20.22 5.99 8.45
C LEU A 307 20.88 5.09 9.50
N TYR A 308 20.08 4.40 10.33
CA TYR A 308 20.61 3.42 11.27
C TYR A 308 21.35 2.29 10.54
N ASP A 309 20.75 1.78 9.46
CA ASP A 309 21.35 0.72 8.66
C ASP A 309 22.68 1.20 8.01
N LEU A 310 22.77 2.47 7.58
CA LEU A 310 24.03 3.09 7.14
C LEU A 310 25.11 3.11 8.22
N CYS A 311 24.74 3.48 9.45
CA CYS A 311 25.69 3.52 10.56
C CYS A 311 26.20 2.13 10.94
N GLN A 312 25.34 1.10 10.86
CA GLN A 312 25.74 -0.28 11.18
C GLN A 312 26.73 -0.84 10.16
N GLU A 313 26.49 -0.64 8.86
CA GLU A 313 27.40 -1.10 7.81
C GLU A 313 28.79 -0.46 7.95
N ARG A 314 28.85 0.88 8.12
CA ARG A 314 30.13 1.58 8.32
C ARG A 314 30.92 1.09 9.54
N ARG A 315 30.22 0.73 10.62
CA ARG A 315 30.88 0.14 11.81
C ARG A 315 31.46 -1.23 11.51
N HIS A 316 30.75 -2.05 10.74
CA HIS A 316 31.22 -3.38 10.34
C HIS A 316 32.48 -3.29 9.47
N ASP A 317 32.48 -2.41 8.47
CA ASP A 317 33.63 -2.20 7.58
C ASP A 317 34.86 -1.70 8.35
N ALA A 318 34.67 -0.75 9.27
CA ALA A 318 35.75 -0.22 10.12
C ALA A 318 36.40 -1.31 11.00
N HIS A 319 35.61 -2.25 11.53
CA HIS A 319 36.15 -3.37 12.29
C HIS A 319 36.90 -4.39 11.42
N SER A 320 36.44 -4.62 10.18
CA SER A 320 37.10 -5.55 9.26
C SER A 320 38.47 -5.07 8.77
N HIS A 321 38.68 -3.74 8.66
CA HIS A 321 39.97 -3.16 8.27
C HIS A 321 40.97 -3.03 9.43
N ALA A 322 40.52 -3.19 10.67
CA ALA A 322 41.37 -3.13 11.86
C ALA A 322 41.96 -4.50 12.26
N GLN A 323 41.55 -5.58 11.59
CA GLN A 323 42.05 -6.95 11.77
C GLN A 323 43.01 -7.33 10.64
#